data_AF-K0JVR1-F1
#
_entry.id   AF-K0JVR1-F1
#
_cell.length_a   1.000
_cell.length_b   1.000
_cell.length_c   1.000
_cell.angle_alpha   90.00
_cell.angle_beta   90.00
_cell.angle_gamma   90.00
#
_symmetry.space_group_name_H-M   'P 1'
#
loop_
_entity.id
_entity.type
_entity.pdbx_description
1 polymer ?
#
loop_
_entity_poly.entity_id
_entity_poly.type
_entity_poly.pdbx_seq_one_letter_code
_entity_poly.pdbx_strand_id
1 'polypeptide(L)'
;MSTRSTSGVVYVHSSPSAVCPHVEWAISGTLGERADLKWAAQPAAPGQLRAECAWDGDAGTGARLVAALRAWPMVRFEVTEDPSPGVDGVRYCFAPVLGLWHARTSANGDIVVSEDQLRALAARSRGGESFAHGVDEILGAAWDDALEPFRRAGDGAPVTWLHRVG
;
A
#
# COMPACT_ATOMS: atom_id res chain seq x y z
N MET A 1 10.33 26.53 5.63
CA MET A 1 10.14 25.20 6.25
C MET A 1 10.65 24.19 5.24
N SER A 2 11.67 23.41 5.57
CA SER A 2 12.10 22.31 4.70
C SER A 2 10.98 21.27 4.70
N THR A 3 10.28 21.15 3.58
CA THR A 3 9.38 20.03 3.31
C THR A 3 10.19 18.75 3.43
N ARG A 4 9.80 17.82 4.30
CA ARG A 4 10.44 16.51 4.37
C ARG A 4 9.96 15.72 3.17
N SER A 5 10.71 15.83 2.07
CA SER A 5 10.45 15.08 0.84
C SER A 5 10.60 13.58 1.10
N THR A 6 9.67 12.81 0.58
CA THR A 6 9.70 11.35 0.52
C THR A 6 9.19 10.90 -0.86
N SER A 7 9.32 9.60 -1.13
CA SER A 7 8.82 8.93 -2.32
C SER A 7 8.08 7.66 -1.94
N GLY A 8 7.48 7.02 -2.92
CA GLY A 8 6.88 5.73 -2.73
C GLY A 8 6.25 5.21 -4.01
N VAL A 9 5.47 4.13 -3.89
CA VAL A 9 4.78 3.52 -5.01
C VAL A 9 3.33 3.23 -4.62
N VAL A 10 2.40 3.53 -5.51
CA VAL A 10 1.04 2.99 -5.46
C VAL A 10 1.00 1.78 -6.38
N TYR A 11 0.68 0.61 -5.82
CA TYR A 11 0.38 -0.61 -6.57
C TYR A 11 -1.12 -0.81 -6.59
N VAL A 12 -1.74 -0.75 -7.77
CA VAL A 12 -3.14 -1.18 -7.95
C VAL A 12 -3.11 -2.60 -8.46
N HIS A 13 -3.39 -3.55 -7.56
CA HIS A 13 -3.35 -4.98 -7.85
C HIS A 13 -4.55 -5.46 -8.63
N SER A 14 -5.73 -4.88 -8.40
CA SER A 14 -6.92 -5.16 -9.20
C SER A 14 -7.92 -4.02 -9.11
N SER A 15 -8.40 -3.56 -10.26
CA SER A 15 -9.50 -2.60 -10.39
C SER A 15 -10.39 -3.00 -11.57
N PRO A 16 -11.73 -2.85 -11.46
CA PRO A 16 -12.59 -2.90 -12.63
C PRO A 16 -12.22 -1.78 -13.61
N SER A 17 -12.33 -2.02 -14.92
CA SER A 17 -11.99 -1.01 -15.94
C SER A 17 -12.78 0.29 -15.79
N ALA A 18 -14.04 0.21 -15.37
CA ALA A 18 -14.88 1.38 -15.10
C ALA A 18 -14.40 2.24 -13.91
N VAL A 19 -13.57 1.67 -13.02
CA VAL A 19 -13.06 2.34 -11.83
C VAL A 19 -11.66 2.94 -12.06
N CYS A 20 -10.93 2.48 -13.08
CA CYS A 20 -9.58 2.95 -13.40
C CYS A 20 -9.45 4.50 -13.55
N PRO A 21 -10.36 5.20 -14.27
CA PRO A 21 -10.30 6.66 -14.36
C PRO A 21 -10.48 7.37 -13.01
N HIS A 22 -11.23 6.76 -12.09
CA HIS A 22 -11.44 7.31 -10.75
C HIS A 22 -10.21 7.13 -9.85
N VAL A 23 -9.50 6.00 -10.00
CA VAL A 23 -8.21 5.77 -9.34
C VAL A 23 -7.18 6.80 -9.80
N GLU A 24 -7.06 7.01 -11.12
CA GLU A 24 -6.19 8.06 -11.68
C GLU A 24 -6.54 9.45 -11.15
N TRP A 25 -7.83 9.78 -11.11
CA TRP A 25 -8.30 11.07 -10.59
C TRP A 25 -7.94 11.26 -9.11
N ALA A 26 -8.13 10.23 -8.27
CA ALA A 26 -7.80 10.28 -6.86
C ALA A 26 -6.30 10.45 -6.60
N ILE A 27 -5.46 9.71 -7.34
CA ILE A 27 -4.00 9.84 -7.25
C ILE A 27 -3.60 11.25 -7.71
N SER A 28 -4.12 11.69 -8.85
CA SER A 28 -3.79 13.02 -9.41
C SER A 28 -4.16 14.15 -8.46
N GLY A 29 -5.36 14.11 -7.88
CA GLY A 29 -5.83 15.10 -6.92
C GLY A 29 -5.01 15.10 -5.62
N THR A 30 -4.47 13.96 -5.22
CA THR A 30 -3.64 13.84 -4.01
C THR A 30 -2.22 14.36 -4.25
N LEU A 31 -1.65 14.09 -5.43
CA LEU A 31 -0.29 14.49 -5.78
C LEU A 31 -0.20 15.94 -6.31
N GLY A 32 -1.32 16.49 -6.81
CA GLY A 32 -1.37 17.82 -7.43
C GLY A 32 -0.89 17.84 -8.89
N GLU A 33 -0.67 16.67 -9.49
CA GLU A 33 -0.21 16.48 -10.86
C GLU A 33 -0.96 15.33 -11.52
N ARG A 34 -0.93 15.24 -12.85
CA ARG A 34 -1.67 14.21 -13.58
C ARG A 34 -0.98 12.86 -13.44
N ALA A 35 -1.68 11.87 -12.89
CA ALA A 35 -1.29 10.47 -12.95
C ALA A 35 -1.59 9.89 -14.33
N ASP A 36 -0.59 9.26 -14.95
CA ASP A 36 -0.72 8.52 -16.21
C ASP A 36 -0.44 7.03 -15.95
N LEU A 37 -1.46 6.32 -15.48
CA LEU A 37 -1.33 4.91 -15.11
C LEU A 37 -1.37 4.01 -16.35
N LYS A 38 -0.34 3.18 -16.51
CA LYS A 38 -0.33 2.14 -17.54
C LYS A 38 -1.06 0.90 -17.05
N TRP A 39 -2.35 0.82 -17.38
CA TRP A 39 -3.17 -0.33 -17.04
C TRP A 39 -2.84 -1.55 -17.88
N ALA A 40 -2.63 -2.69 -17.21
CA ALA A 40 -2.49 -4.00 -17.81
C ALA A 40 -3.58 -4.94 -17.28
N ALA A 41 -3.88 -6.02 -18.00
CA ALA A 41 -4.76 -7.07 -17.49
C ALA A 41 -4.14 -7.71 -16.24
N GLN A 42 -4.98 -8.08 -15.26
CA GLN A 42 -4.57 -8.80 -14.07
C GLN A 42 -4.84 -10.32 -14.24
N PRO A 43 -3.82 -11.16 -14.45
CA PRO A 43 -4.02 -12.60 -14.69
C PRO A 43 -4.72 -13.33 -13.53
N ALA A 44 -4.52 -12.89 -12.29
CA ALA A 44 -5.15 -13.51 -11.12
C ALA A 44 -6.65 -13.21 -11.00
N ALA A 45 -7.17 -12.22 -11.73
CA ALA A 45 -8.58 -11.85 -11.74
C ALA A 45 -9.01 -11.37 -13.13
N PRO A 46 -9.43 -12.30 -14.02
CA PRO A 46 -9.85 -11.96 -15.38
C PRO A 46 -10.90 -10.84 -15.42
N GLY A 47 -10.70 -9.89 -16.32
CA GLY A 47 -11.55 -8.70 -16.44
C GLY A 47 -11.21 -7.55 -15.48
N GLN A 48 -10.26 -7.76 -14.55
CA GLN A 48 -9.68 -6.68 -13.75
C GLN A 48 -8.38 -6.19 -14.38
N LEU A 49 -8.05 -4.93 -14.09
CA LEU A 49 -6.82 -4.27 -14.50
C LEU A 49 -5.92 -4.01 -13.30
N ARG A 50 -4.62 -3.95 -13.55
CA ARG A 50 -3.56 -3.58 -12.61
C ARG A 50 -2.74 -2.44 -13.17
N ALA A 51 -2.13 -1.65 -12.30
CA ALA A 51 -1.18 -0.61 -12.67
C ALA A 51 -0.31 -0.26 -11.47
N GLU A 52 0.82 0.40 -11.71
CA GLU A 52 1.65 0.94 -10.65
C GLU A 52 2.15 2.33 -11.02
N CYS A 53 2.38 3.14 -10.00
CA CYS A 53 2.84 4.52 -10.16
C CYS A 53 3.77 4.87 -9.02
N ALA A 54 5.01 5.21 -9.36
CA ALA A 54 5.91 5.85 -8.41
C ALA A 54 5.47 7.31 -8.20
N TRP A 55 5.68 7.83 -7.01
CA TRP A 55 5.31 9.18 -6.62
C TRP A 55 6.36 9.78 -5.69
N ASP A 56 6.39 11.12 -5.65
CA ASP A 56 7.13 11.90 -4.67
C ASP A 56 6.23 12.96 -4.01
N GLY A 57 6.57 13.35 -2.78
CA GLY A 57 5.79 14.33 -2.04
C GLY A 57 6.27 14.56 -0.62
N ASP A 58 5.45 15.23 0.18
CA ASP A 58 5.75 15.44 1.59
C ASP A 58 5.48 14.16 2.40
N ALA A 59 6.17 13.97 3.53
CA ALA A 59 5.82 12.93 4.49
C ALA A 59 4.31 12.90 4.79
N GLY A 60 3.73 11.69 4.82
CA GLY A 60 2.29 11.44 4.95
C GLY A 60 1.51 11.50 3.64
N THR A 61 2.15 11.70 2.49
CA THR A 61 1.49 11.61 1.17
C THR A 61 0.92 10.22 0.92
N GLY A 62 1.63 9.14 1.33
CA GLY A 62 1.15 7.77 1.21
C GLY A 62 -0.15 7.54 1.97
N ALA A 63 -0.27 8.08 3.19
CA ALA A 63 -1.52 8.01 3.95
C ALA A 63 -2.68 8.75 3.27
N ARG A 64 -2.41 9.90 2.62
CA ARG A 64 -3.42 10.64 1.86
C ARG A 64 -3.86 9.86 0.61
N LEU A 65 -2.93 9.23 -0.09
CA LEU A 65 -3.23 8.37 -1.24
C LEU A 65 -4.14 7.21 -0.84
N VAL A 66 -3.82 6.53 0.28
CA VAL A 66 -4.66 5.47 0.84
C VAL A 66 -6.06 6.00 1.16
N ALA A 67 -6.18 7.14 1.83
CA ALA A 67 -7.46 7.74 2.17
C ALA A 67 -8.31 8.02 0.92
N ALA A 68 -7.70 8.53 -0.15
CA ALA A 68 -8.38 8.78 -1.41
C ALA A 68 -8.82 7.48 -2.10
N LEU A 69 -7.94 6.47 -2.19
CA LEU A 69 -8.22 5.20 -2.87
C LEU A 69 -9.28 4.35 -2.16
N ARG A 70 -9.42 4.48 -0.84
CA ARG A 70 -10.44 3.76 -0.05
C ARG A 70 -11.88 4.09 -0.43
N ALA A 71 -12.13 5.14 -1.22
CA ALA A 71 -13.46 5.44 -1.75
C ALA A 71 -14.01 4.34 -2.68
N TRP A 72 -13.14 3.46 -3.21
CA TRP A 72 -13.52 2.33 -4.07
C TRP A 72 -13.18 0.99 -3.39
N PRO A 73 -14.08 0.46 -2.54
CA PRO A 73 -13.78 -0.69 -1.69
C PRO A 73 -13.59 -2.02 -2.44
N MET A 74 -13.89 -2.06 -3.75
CA MET A 74 -13.62 -3.21 -4.61
C MET A 74 -12.18 -3.27 -5.13
N VAL A 75 -11.41 -2.18 -5.02
CA VAL A 75 -10.03 -2.12 -5.49
C VAL A 75 -9.12 -2.85 -4.50
N ARG A 76 -8.12 -3.58 -5.01
CA ARG A 76 -6.99 -4.09 -4.22
C ARG A 76 -5.79 -3.21 -4.50
N PHE A 77 -5.15 -2.68 -3.46
CA PHE A 77 -3.99 -1.84 -3.64
C PHE A 77 -3.01 -1.92 -2.47
N GLU A 78 -1.76 -1.58 -2.76
CA GLU A 78 -0.74 -1.29 -1.76
C GLU A 78 -0.20 0.13 -2.00
N VAL A 79 0.18 0.80 -0.93
CA VAL A 79 0.93 2.06 -1.02
C VAL A 79 2.16 1.92 -0.14
N THR A 80 3.33 2.21 -0.69
CA THR A 80 4.55 2.38 0.09
C THR A 80 4.87 3.86 0.23
N GLU A 81 5.45 4.24 1.36
CA GLU A 81 6.12 5.51 1.57
C GLU A 81 7.49 5.22 2.17
N ASP A 82 8.53 5.74 1.52
CA ASP A 82 9.91 5.59 1.93
C ASP A 82 10.17 6.42 3.22
N PRO A 83 11.16 6.03 4.04
CA PRO A 83 11.53 6.81 5.21
C PRO A 83 12.01 8.21 4.81
N SER A 84 11.71 9.19 5.65
CA SER A 84 12.19 10.57 5.54
C SER A 84 12.74 11.05 6.90
N PRO A 85 13.42 12.21 6.99
CA PRO A 85 14.03 12.64 8.25
C PRO A 85 13.02 12.64 9.42
N GLY A 86 13.21 11.76 10.40
CA GLY A 86 12.32 11.65 11.57
C GLY A 86 10.93 11.06 11.29
N VAL A 87 10.74 10.36 10.17
CA VAL A 87 9.54 9.59 9.85
C VAL A 87 9.96 8.23 9.29
N ASP A 88 9.49 7.15 9.92
CA ASP A 88 9.75 5.79 9.45
C ASP A 88 9.03 5.54 8.12
N GLY A 89 9.59 4.63 7.30
CA GLY A 89 8.88 4.13 6.12
C GLY A 89 7.63 3.35 6.54
N VAL A 90 6.66 3.25 5.64
CA VAL A 90 5.40 2.57 5.90
C VAL A 90 4.87 1.86 4.65
N ARG A 91 4.31 0.68 4.85
CA ARG A 91 3.52 -0.04 3.85
C ARG A 91 2.06 -0.05 4.29
N TYR A 92 1.18 0.23 3.35
CA TYR A 92 -0.26 0.11 3.47
C TYR A 92 -0.75 -0.96 2.51
N CYS A 93 -1.62 -1.84 2.99
CA CYS A 93 -2.27 -2.87 2.19
C CYS A 93 -3.77 -2.74 2.33
N PHE A 94 -4.48 -2.69 1.22
CA PHE A 94 -5.93 -2.69 1.20
C PHE A 94 -6.44 -3.84 0.34
N ALA A 95 -7.28 -4.67 0.95
CA ALA A 95 -7.98 -5.75 0.27
C ALA A 95 -9.48 -5.65 0.56
N PRO A 96 -10.36 -5.89 -0.43
CA PRO A 96 -11.79 -6.00 -0.19
C PRO A 96 -12.09 -7.00 0.94
N VAL A 97 -13.10 -6.71 1.75
CA VAL A 97 -13.47 -7.45 2.98
C VAL A 97 -12.51 -7.28 4.16
N LEU A 98 -11.19 -7.37 3.96
CA LEU A 98 -10.20 -7.21 5.05
C LEU A 98 -10.02 -5.74 5.46
N GLY A 99 -10.19 -4.80 4.52
CA GLY A 99 -9.99 -3.38 4.76
C GLY A 99 -8.51 -2.99 4.71
N LEU A 100 -8.15 -1.95 5.47
CA LEU A 100 -6.80 -1.39 5.50
C LEU A 100 -5.98 -2.03 6.62
N TRP A 101 -4.79 -2.51 6.25
CA TRP A 101 -3.70 -2.78 7.18
C TRP A 101 -2.51 -1.88 6.84
N HIS A 102 -1.70 -1.56 7.84
CA HIS A 102 -0.44 -0.88 7.61
C HIS A 102 0.57 -1.19 8.69
N ALA A 103 1.85 -1.10 8.34
CA ALA A 103 2.93 -1.22 9.30
C ALA A 103 4.17 -0.45 8.84
N ARG A 104 5.01 -0.10 9.81
CA ARG A 104 6.30 0.53 9.54
C ARG A 104 7.24 -0.45 8.86
N THR A 105 8.12 0.07 8.02
CA THR A 105 9.10 -0.73 7.29
C THR A 105 10.53 -0.33 7.61
N SER A 106 11.43 -1.30 7.63
CA SER A 106 12.88 -1.07 7.65
C SER A 106 13.41 -0.76 6.25
N ALA A 107 14.68 -0.38 6.15
CA ALA A 107 15.30 0.00 4.88
C ALA A 107 15.31 -1.12 3.82
N ASN A 108 15.24 -2.39 4.22
CA ASN A 108 15.13 -3.55 3.32
C ASN A 108 13.67 -3.94 3.02
N GLY A 109 12.68 -3.23 3.57
CA GLY A 109 11.26 -3.48 3.36
C GLY A 109 10.61 -4.45 4.35
N ASP A 110 11.31 -4.95 5.37
CA ASP A 110 10.71 -5.81 6.40
C ASP A 110 9.74 -5.02 7.27
N ILE A 111 8.73 -5.70 7.79
CA ILE A 111 7.78 -5.13 8.75
C ILE A 111 8.46 -4.95 10.11
N VAL A 112 8.40 -3.73 10.64
CA VAL A 112 8.97 -3.39 11.95
C VAL A 112 7.88 -3.46 13.02
N VAL A 113 8.01 -4.45 13.90
CA VAL A 113 7.18 -4.58 15.11
C VAL A 113 7.89 -3.91 16.28
N SER A 114 7.22 -2.95 16.92
CA SER A 114 7.77 -2.27 18.10
C SER A 114 7.76 -3.13 19.36
N GLU A 115 8.64 -2.79 20.30
CA GLU A 115 8.63 -3.35 21.65
C GLU A 115 7.23 -3.25 22.29
N ASP A 116 6.58 -2.10 22.18
CA ASP A 116 5.26 -1.85 22.78
C ASP A 116 4.17 -2.74 22.16
N GLN A 117 4.20 -2.95 20.84
CA GLN A 117 3.30 -3.90 20.17
C GLN A 117 3.53 -5.34 20.66
N LEU A 118 4.79 -5.75 20.86
CA LEU A 118 5.11 -7.08 21.38
C LEU A 118 4.67 -7.24 22.84
N ARG A 119 4.89 -6.22 23.69
CA ARG A 119 4.42 -6.22 25.09
C ARG A 119 2.89 -6.27 25.15
N ALA A 120 2.21 -5.48 24.33
CA ALA A 120 0.75 -5.49 24.25
C ALA A 120 0.20 -6.82 23.73
N LEU A 121 0.91 -7.50 22.82
CA LEU A 121 0.57 -8.86 22.39
C LEU A 121 0.76 -9.86 23.52
N ALA A 122 1.93 -9.90 24.13
CA ALA A 122 2.21 -10.82 25.24
C ALA A 122 1.23 -10.66 26.41
N ALA A 123 0.82 -9.42 26.74
CA ALA A 123 -0.11 -9.14 27.81
C ALA A 123 -1.55 -9.63 27.55
N ARG A 124 -1.99 -9.67 26.28
CA ARG A 124 -3.36 -10.08 25.92
C ARG A 124 -3.47 -11.57 25.53
N SER A 125 -2.36 -12.20 25.16
CA SER A 125 -2.33 -13.61 24.78
C SER A 125 -2.60 -14.54 25.97
N ARG A 126 -3.37 -15.60 25.74
CA ARG A 126 -3.76 -16.62 26.73
C ARG A 126 -2.94 -17.92 26.64
N GLY A 127 -1.95 -17.96 25.76
CA GLY A 127 -1.12 -19.13 25.46
C GLY A 127 -0.44 -19.00 24.10
N GLY A 128 0.38 -20.00 23.75
CA GLY A 128 1.21 -19.98 22.53
C GLY A 128 0.42 -19.77 21.24
N GLU A 129 -0.71 -20.46 21.06
CA GLU A 129 -1.55 -20.33 19.86
C GLU A 129 -2.12 -18.91 19.70
N SER A 130 -2.65 -18.33 20.78
CA SER A 130 -3.17 -16.95 20.76
C SER A 130 -2.07 -15.91 20.54
N PHE A 131 -0.83 -16.21 20.93
CA PHE A 131 0.32 -15.36 20.65
C PHE A 131 0.70 -15.44 19.17
N ALA A 132 0.84 -16.65 18.63
CA ALA A 132 1.13 -16.87 17.21
C ALA A 132 0.08 -16.20 16.31
N HIS A 133 -1.21 -16.38 16.60
CA HIS A 133 -2.28 -15.72 15.87
C HIS A 133 -2.17 -14.19 15.90
N GLY A 134 -1.87 -13.61 17.07
CA GLY A 134 -1.67 -12.16 17.16
C GLY A 134 -0.38 -11.65 16.50
N VAL A 135 0.64 -12.51 16.33
CA VAL A 135 1.79 -12.20 15.47
C VAL A 135 1.34 -12.11 14.02
N ASP A 136 0.56 -13.07 13.53
CA ASP A 136 0.04 -13.07 12.16
C ASP A 136 -0.80 -11.82 11.86
N GLU A 137 -1.63 -11.38 12.82
CA GLU A 137 -2.39 -10.12 12.71
C GLU A 137 -1.48 -8.89 12.60
N ILE A 138 -0.45 -8.79 13.45
CA ILE A 138 0.48 -7.66 13.45
C ILE A 138 1.28 -7.62 12.14
N LEU A 139 1.70 -8.78 11.64
CA LEU A 139 2.46 -8.91 10.39
C LEU A 139 1.59 -8.76 9.14
N GLY A 140 0.25 -8.76 9.29
CA GLY A 140 -0.65 -8.58 8.15
C GLY A 140 -0.79 -9.83 7.28
N ALA A 141 -0.59 -11.03 7.85
CA ALA A 141 -0.58 -12.30 7.10
C ALA A 141 -1.84 -12.49 6.23
N ALA A 142 -3.02 -12.10 6.72
CA ALA A 142 -4.26 -12.17 5.96
C ALA A 142 -4.24 -11.28 4.69
N TRP A 143 -3.57 -10.13 4.73
CA TRP A 143 -3.41 -9.25 3.56
C TRP A 143 -2.39 -9.82 2.59
N ASP A 144 -1.30 -10.40 3.09
CA ASP A 144 -0.34 -11.09 2.24
C ASP A 144 -1.02 -12.24 1.50
N ASP A 145 -1.74 -13.14 2.20
CA ASP A 145 -2.49 -14.23 1.56
C ASP A 145 -3.49 -13.73 0.51
N ALA A 146 -4.18 -12.61 0.77
CA ALA A 146 -5.17 -12.05 -0.13
C ALA A 146 -4.56 -11.35 -1.36
N LEU A 147 -3.38 -10.75 -1.23
CA LEU A 147 -2.73 -9.94 -2.28
C LEU A 147 -1.67 -10.70 -3.05
N GLU A 148 -1.06 -11.72 -2.46
CA GLU A 148 0.05 -12.49 -3.05
C GLU A 148 -0.27 -13.06 -4.45
N PRO A 149 -1.47 -13.61 -4.73
CA PRO A 149 -1.82 -14.05 -6.08
C PRO A 149 -1.74 -12.93 -7.13
N PHE A 150 -2.05 -11.70 -6.73
CA PHE A 150 -2.06 -10.52 -7.59
C PHE A 150 -0.65 -9.92 -7.79
N ARG A 151 0.21 -10.03 -6.77
CA ARG A 151 1.63 -9.60 -6.84
C ARG A 151 2.40 -10.42 -7.87
N ARG A 152 2.39 -11.75 -7.72
CA ARG A 152 3.14 -12.70 -8.59
C ARG A 152 2.70 -12.69 -10.05
N ALA A 153 1.42 -12.42 -10.30
CA ALA A 153 0.88 -12.28 -11.65
C ALA A 153 1.37 -10.99 -12.37
N GLY A 154 2.31 -10.25 -11.77
CA GLY A 154 2.78 -8.94 -12.21
C GLY A 154 4.18 -8.83 -12.74
N ASP A 155 4.97 -9.90 -12.70
CA ASP A 155 6.33 -9.92 -13.22
C ASP A 155 6.30 -9.63 -14.73
N GLY A 156 6.35 -8.35 -15.10
CA GLY A 156 6.25 -7.87 -16.49
C GLY A 156 5.47 -6.56 -16.70
N ALA A 157 4.84 -5.96 -15.67
CA ALA A 157 4.15 -4.68 -15.82
C ALA A 157 5.14 -3.50 -15.96
N PRO A 158 4.89 -2.51 -16.84
CA PRO A 158 5.76 -1.35 -16.99
C PRO A 158 5.58 -0.32 -15.87
N VAL A 159 6.67 0.01 -15.17
CA VAL A 159 6.74 1.07 -14.14
C VAL A 159 6.57 2.44 -14.78
N THR A 160 5.73 3.31 -14.20
CA THR A 160 5.61 4.73 -14.59
C THR A 160 6.04 5.65 -13.44
N TRP A 161 6.89 6.63 -13.74
CA TRP A 161 7.40 7.61 -12.80
C TRP A 161 6.63 8.93 -12.95
N LEU A 162 6.02 9.42 -11.87
CA LEU A 162 5.59 10.80 -11.76
C LEU A 162 6.67 11.59 -11.02
N HIS A 163 7.04 12.74 -11.58
CA HIS A 163 8.02 13.65 -11.00
C HIS A 163 7.36 14.98 -10.76
N ARG A 164 7.36 15.46 -9.51
CA ARG A 164 6.95 16.82 -9.20
C ARG A 164 7.91 17.81 -9.85
N VAL A 165 7.45 18.46 -10.92
CA VAL A 165 8.13 19.64 -11.48
C VAL A 165 7.66 20.88 -10.72
N GLY A 166 8.51 21.38 -9.81
CA GLY A 166 8.29 22.61 -9.05
C GLY A 166 9.59 23.15 -8.45
#